data_AF-A0A8J7RB24-F1
#
_entry.id   AF-A0A8J7RB24-F1
#
_cell.length_a   1.000
_cell.length_b   1.000
_cell.length_c   1.000
_cell.angle_alpha   90.00
_cell.angle_beta   90.00
_cell.angle_gamma   90.00
#
_symmetry.space_group_name_H-M   'P 1'
#
loop_
_entity.id
_entity.type
_entity.pdbx_description
1 polymer ?
#
loop_
_entity_poly.entity_id
_entity_poly.type
_entity_poly.pdbx_seq_one_letter_code
_entity_poly.pdbx_strand_id
1 'polypeptide(L)'
;MDKDRDGGWCGHGRGRGRPRAHRMIRGGTAFRCFGPLCGQPEEVVPLRPEEVEVLRLVDLEGLDQTAAAESMGISRKTLWRDLHRARRKVADALVHGKAIRIAGCRRQEEDGCPEVDDPEE
;
A
#
# COMPACT_ATOMS: atom_id res chain seq x y z
N MET A 1 38.61 -12.04 47.07
CA MET A 1 38.70 -10.77 46.31
C MET A 1 38.40 -11.11 44.86
N ASP A 2 37.12 -11.38 44.68
CA ASP A 2 36.44 -11.65 43.43
C ASP A 2 36.48 -10.39 42.58
N LYS A 3 36.95 -10.52 41.34
CA LYS A 3 36.74 -9.49 40.33
C LYS A 3 35.69 -10.02 39.38
N ASP A 4 34.48 -9.55 39.64
CA ASP A 4 33.28 -9.83 38.88
C ASP A 4 33.48 -9.62 37.37
N ARG A 5 32.89 -10.57 36.64
CA ARG A 5 32.52 -10.46 35.25
C ARG A 5 31.45 -9.37 35.15
N ASP A 6 31.61 -8.43 34.23
CA ASP A 6 30.46 -7.78 33.61
C ASP A 6 30.79 -7.47 32.15
N GLY A 7 30.51 -8.47 31.32
CA GLY A 7 30.41 -8.30 29.88
C GLY A 7 29.19 -7.44 29.56
N GLY A 8 29.42 -6.15 29.32
CA GLY A 8 28.42 -5.20 28.87
C GLY A 8 28.08 -5.41 27.39
N TRP A 9 27.22 -6.37 27.10
CA TRP A 9 26.62 -6.59 25.78
C TRP A 9 25.54 -5.52 25.54
N CYS A 10 25.89 -4.43 24.86
CA CYS A 10 24.89 -3.42 24.46
C CYS A 10 24.22 -3.82 23.13
N GLY A 11 23.34 -4.82 23.23
CA GLY A 11 22.43 -5.24 22.16
C GLY A 11 21.41 -4.15 21.82
N HIS A 12 21.69 -3.35 20.78
CA HIS A 12 20.69 -2.49 20.17
C HIS A 12 20.02 -3.24 19.02
N GLY A 13 18.93 -3.93 19.34
CA GLY A 13 18.08 -4.60 18.37
C GLY A 13 17.41 -3.61 17.42
N ARG A 14 18.00 -3.39 16.24
CA ARG A 14 17.27 -2.85 15.08
C ARG A 14 16.73 -4.03 14.28
N GLY A 15 15.43 -4.04 14.02
CA GLY A 15 14.72 -5.13 13.35
C GLY A 15 15.47 -5.65 12.11
N ARG A 16 15.63 -6.97 12.03
CA ARG A 16 16.31 -7.64 10.93
C ARG A 16 15.46 -7.55 9.65
N GLY A 17 15.83 -6.64 8.75
CA GLY A 17 15.30 -6.58 7.38
C GLY A 17 15.75 -5.34 6.62
N ARG A 18 16.18 -5.50 5.36
CA ARG A 18 16.45 -4.36 4.47
C ARG A 18 15.14 -3.58 4.28
N PRO A 19 15.12 -2.25 4.50
CA PRO A 19 13.94 -1.43 4.24
C PRO A 19 13.39 -1.65 2.84
N ARG A 20 12.07 -1.54 2.66
CA ARG A 20 11.49 -1.63 1.32
C ARG A 20 12.06 -0.49 0.48
N ALA A 21 12.51 -0.81 -0.72
CA ALA A 21 12.96 0.20 -1.67
C ALA A 21 11.87 1.26 -1.89
N HIS A 22 12.28 2.51 -2.05
CA HIS A 22 11.38 3.58 -2.46
C HIS A 22 10.73 3.24 -3.81
N ARG A 23 9.50 3.69 -4.04
CA ARG A 23 8.73 3.48 -5.27
C ARG A 23 8.27 4.82 -5.80
N MET A 24 8.45 5.05 -7.09
CA MET A 24 7.83 6.19 -7.76
C MET A 24 6.34 5.89 -7.96
N ILE A 25 5.49 6.82 -7.54
CA ILE A 25 4.03 6.76 -7.70
C ILE A 25 3.64 8.02 -8.45
N ARG A 26 3.08 7.88 -9.65
CA ARG A 26 2.67 9.02 -10.49
C ARG A 26 1.16 9.20 -10.50
N GLY A 27 0.39 8.11 -10.34
CA GLY A 27 -1.06 8.17 -10.22
C GLY A 27 -1.50 8.57 -8.81
N GLY A 28 -2.02 9.79 -8.67
CA GLY A 28 -2.83 10.17 -7.52
C GLY A 28 -4.30 9.85 -7.80
N THR A 29 -4.95 9.06 -6.94
CA THR A 29 -6.41 8.97 -6.95
C THR A 29 -6.96 9.96 -5.92
N ALA A 30 -7.99 10.72 -6.32
CA ALA A 30 -8.71 11.59 -5.40
C ALA A 30 -9.47 10.76 -4.35
N PHE A 31 -10.02 9.62 -4.77
CA PHE A 31 -10.67 8.66 -3.87
C PHE A 31 -9.63 7.77 -3.20
N ARG A 32 -9.57 7.81 -1.87
CA ARG A 32 -8.65 6.98 -1.08
C ARG A 32 -9.35 5.84 -0.35
N CYS A 33 -10.65 5.69 -0.54
CA CYS A 33 -11.48 4.75 0.20
C CYS A 33 -12.67 4.30 -0.68
N PHE A 34 -13.00 3.00 -0.67
CA PHE A 34 -14.07 2.38 -1.47
C PHE A 34 -14.85 1.38 -0.61
N GLY A 35 -16.11 1.10 -0.93
CA GLY A 35 -16.94 0.14 -0.21
C GLY A 35 -18.18 -0.28 -1.01
N PRO A 36 -18.88 -1.34 -0.58
CA PRO A 36 -20.13 -1.76 -1.21
C PRO A 36 -21.21 -0.67 -1.05
N LEU A 37 -22.04 -0.49 -2.08
CA LEU A 37 -23.19 0.42 -2.01
C LEU A 37 -24.38 -0.19 -1.27
N CYS A 38 -24.45 -1.52 -1.23
CA CYS A 38 -25.44 -2.26 -0.47
C CYS A 38 -24.79 -2.88 0.77
N GLY A 39 -25.39 -2.63 1.94
CA GLY A 39 -24.88 -3.11 3.23
C GLY A 39 -23.76 -2.25 3.82
N GLN A 40 -23.42 -2.53 5.07
CA GLN A 40 -22.30 -1.90 5.76
C GLN A 40 -21.13 -2.88 5.84
N PRO A 41 -19.94 -2.53 5.32
CA PRO A 41 -18.79 -3.42 5.37
C PRO A 41 -18.29 -3.56 6.80
N GLU A 42 -18.29 -4.79 7.32
CA GLU A 42 -17.75 -5.09 8.65
C GLU A 42 -16.22 -5.07 8.69
N GLU A 43 -15.59 -5.37 7.54
CA GLU A 43 -14.14 -5.44 7.40
C GLU A 43 -13.58 -4.42 6.40
N VAL A 44 -12.33 -4.01 6.64
CA VAL A 44 -11.60 -3.10 5.77
C VAL A 44 -10.29 -3.73 5.31
N VAL A 45 -10.10 -3.82 3.99
CA VAL A 45 -8.88 -4.27 3.35
C VAL A 45 -7.95 -3.06 3.11
N PRO A 46 -6.77 -3.02 3.75
CA PRO A 46 -5.82 -1.93 3.54
C PRO A 46 -5.06 -2.12 2.23
N LEU A 47 -5.14 -1.16 1.33
CA LEU A 47 -4.32 -1.06 0.13
C LEU A 47 -3.25 0.03 0.32
N ARG A 48 -2.06 -0.18 -0.23
CA ARG A 48 -1.01 0.84 -0.21
C ARG A 48 -1.03 1.65 -1.53
N PRO A 49 -0.62 2.93 -1.51
CA PRO A 49 -0.51 3.74 -2.73
C PRO A 49 0.29 3.05 -3.83
N GLU A 50 1.40 2.38 -3.48
CA GLU A 50 2.17 1.63 -4.47
C GLU A 50 1.44 0.43 -5.07
N GLU A 51 0.53 -0.20 -4.33
CA GLU A 51 -0.26 -1.33 -4.85
C GLU A 51 -1.29 -0.84 -5.86
N VAL A 52 -1.87 0.34 -5.62
CA VAL A 52 -2.80 0.99 -6.55
C VAL A 52 -2.09 1.41 -7.83
N GLU A 53 -0.88 1.97 -7.71
CA GLU A 53 -0.08 2.36 -8.87
C GLU A 53 0.27 1.17 -9.75
N VAL A 54 0.63 0.03 -9.14
CA VAL A 54 0.94 -1.20 -9.88
C VAL A 54 -0.27 -1.71 -10.65
N LEU A 55 -1.47 -1.68 -10.05
CA LEU A 55 -2.71 -2.03 -10.74
C LEU A 55 -2.96 -1.06 -11.91
N ARG A 56 -2.76 0.24 -11.72
CA ARG A 56 -2.93 1.25 -12.77
C ARG A 56 -2.01 0.98 -13.97
N LEU A 57 -0.70 0.84 -13.74
CA LEU A 57 0.28 0.64 -14.80
C LEU A 57 0.05 -0.68 -15.56
N VAL A 58 -0.18 -1.78 -14.84
CA VAL A 58 -0.24 -3.11 -15.46
C VAL A 58 -1.64 -3.46 -15.95
N ASP A 59 -2.66 -3.29 -15.10
CA ASP A 59 -4.02 -3.76 -15.39
C ASP A 59 -4.86 -2.74 -16.17
N LEU A 60 -4.59 -1.43 -16.04
CA LEU A 60 -5.34 -0.39 -16.75
C LEU A 60 -4.59 0.16 -17.97
N GLU A 61 -3.30 0.46 -17.84
CA GLU A 61 -2.49 0.99 -18.95
C GLU A 61 -1.85 -0.10 -19.82
N GLY A 62 -1.89 -1.36 -19.38
CA GLY A 62 -1.40 -2.50 -20.15
C GLY A 62 0.13 -2.56 -20.28
N LEU A 63 0.89 -1.86 -19.43
CA LEU A 63 2.35 -1.98 -19.42
C LEU A 63 2.77 -3.38 -19.02
N ASP A 64 3.83 -3.87 -19.65
CA ASP A 64 4.48 -5.09 -19.19
C ASP A 64 5.12 -4.89 -17.80
N GLN A 65 5.34 -5.99 -17.09
CA GLN A 65 5.89 -5.95 -15.72
C GLN A 65 7.33 -5.44 -15.64
N THR A 66 8.07 -5.44 -16.75
CA THR A 66 9.42 -4.85 -16.80
C THR A 66 9.30 -3.34 -16.88
N ALA A 67 8.54 -2.84 -17.85
CA ALA A 67 8.33 -1.41 -18.07
C ALA A 67 7.69 -0.75 -16.84
N ALA A 68 6.69 -1.39 -16.22
CA ALA A 68 6.09 -0.90 -15.00
C ALA A 68 7.09 -0.88 -13.82
N ALA A 69 7.94 -1.89 -13.69
CA ALA A 69 8.97 -1.95 -12.65
C ALA A 69 10.02 -0.85 -12.81
N GLU A 70 10.45 -0.60 -14.04
CA GLU A 70 11.37 0.49 -14.38
C GLU A 70 10.75 1.86 -14.09
N SER A 71 9.49 2.07 -14.50
CA SER A 71 8.75 3.31 -14.22
C SER A 71 8.62 3.59 -12.71
N MET A 72 8.47 2.53 -11.90
CA MET A 72 8.37 2.65 -10.44
C MET A 72 9.73 2.66 -9.73
N GLY A 73 10.85 2.45 -10.43
CA GLY A 73 12.19 2.41 -9.85
C GLY A 73 12.44 1.20 -8.94
N ILE A 74 11.78 0.06 -9.20
CA ILE A 74 11.92 -1.18 -8.42
C ILE A 74 12.26 -2.38 -9.29
N SER A 75 12.66 -3.49 -8.66
CA SER A 75 12.92 -4.72 -9.41
C SER A 75 11.61 -5.36 -9.90
N ARG A 76 11.67 -6.05 -11.05
CA ARG A 76 10.55 -6.83 -11.62
C ARG A 76 9.91 -7.78 -10.59
N LYS A 77 10.74 -8.47 -9.80
CA LYS A 77 10.28 -9.36 -8.70
C LYS A 77 9.48 -8.61 -7.64
N THR A 78 9.89 -7.38 -7.30
CA THR A 78 9.18 -6.55 -6.32
C THR A 78 7.85 -6.09 -6.87
N LEU A 79 7.82 -5.61 -8.11
CA LEU A 79 6.58 -5.23 -8.80
C LEU A 79 5.61 -6.42 -8.85
N TRP A 80 6.08 -7.60 -9.25
CA TRP A 80 5.25 -8.81 -9.30
C TRP A 80 4.61 -9.14 -7.94
N ARG A 81 5.38 -9.03 -6.84
CA ARG A 81 4.85 -9.25 -5.48
C ARG A 81 3.79 -8.21 -5.10
N ASP A 82 4.04 -6.95 -5.43
CA ASP A 82 3.12 -5.86 -5.13
C ASP A 82 1.82 -6.01 -5.96
N LEU A 83 1.92 -6.36 -7.25
CA LEU A 83 0.80 -6.65 -8.14
C LEU A 83 -0.05 -7.80 -7.62
N HIS A 84 0.58 -8.94 -7.31
CA HIS A 84 -0.12 -10.13 -6.82
C HIS A 84 -0.86 -9.85 -5.51
N ARG A 85 -0.22 -9.13 -4.58
CA ARG A 85 -0.84 -8.73 -3.31
C ARG A 85 -2.01 -7.76 -3.53
N ALA A 86 -1.86 -6.80 -4.44
CA ALA A 86 -2.89 -5.84 -4.78
C ALA A 86 -4.14 -6.54 -5.35
N ARG A 87 -3.96 -7.39 -6.37
CA ARG A 87 -5.06 -8.15 -6.99
C ARG A 87 -5.78 -9.04 -5.99
N ARG A 88 -5.05 -9.74 -5.11
CA ARG A 88 -5.67 -10.59 -4.07
C ARG A 88 -6.55 -9.79 -3.11
N LYS A 89 -6.09 -8.60 -2.70
CA LYS A 89 -6.85 -7.72 -1.79
C LYS A 89 -8.10 -7.16 -2.44
N VAL A 90 -7.99 -6.73 -3.69
CA VAL A 90 -9.16 -6.23 -4.45
C VAL A 90 -10.17 -7.36 -4.62
N ALA A 91 -9.72 -8.55 -5.01
CA ALA A 91 -10.60 -9.72 -5.11
C ALA A 91 -11.25 -10.07 -3.76
N ASP A 92 -10.50 -10.07 -2.66
CA ASP A 92 -11.04 -10.33 -1.32
C ASP A 92 -12.13 -9.33 -0.92
N ALA A 93 -11.92 -8.05 -1.21
CA ALA A 93 -12.90 -7.01 -0.94
C ALA A 93 -14.17 -7.16 -1.77
N LEU A 94 -14.04 -7.46 -3.06
CA LEU A 94 -15.18 -7.62 -3.96
C LEU A 94 -16.00 -8.87 -3.64
N VAL A 95 -15.35 -9.99 -3.33
CA VAL A 95 -16.03 -11.27 -3.07
C VAL A 95 -16.73 -11.29 -1.71
N HIS A 96 -16.13 -10.68 -0.69
CA HIS A 96 -16.66 -10.72 0.69
C HIS A 96 -17.34 -9.41 1.11
N GLY A 97 -17.55 -8.45 0.19
CA GLY A 97 -18.21 -7.19 0.51
C GLY A 97 -17.44 -6.30 1.49
N LYS A 98 -16.10 -6.37 1.49
CA LYS A 98 -15.26 -5.57 2.40
C LYS A 98 -15.00 -4.19 1.81
N ALA A 99 -14.81 -3.20 2.68
CA ALA A 99 -14.32 -1.89 2.24
C ALA A 99 -12.83 -1.96 1.86
N ILE A 100 -12.39 -1.10 0.95
CA ILE A 100 -10.99 -0.85 0.65
C ILE A 100 -10.59 0.50 1.25
N ARG A 101 -9.44 0.54 1.91
CA ARG A 101 -8.82 1.80 2.36
C ARG A 101 -7.38 1.91 1.89
N ILE A 102 -7.09 2.95 1.11
CA ILE A 102 -5.75 3.28 0.65
C ILE A 102 -5.01 4.02 1.77
N ALA A 103 -3.77 3.61 2.08
CA ALA A 103 -2.98 4.25 3.11
C ALA A 103 -2.80 5.76 2.82
N GLY A 104 -2.96 6.58 3.85
CA GLY A 104 -3.05 8.05 3.73
C GLY A 104 -4.48 8.59 3.63
N CYS A 105 -5.53 7.75 3.54
CA CYS A 105 -6.93 8.16 3.72
C CYS A 105 -7.15 8.61 5.19
N ARG A 106 -7.21 9.92 5.45
CA ARG A 106 -7.50 10.49 6.79
C ARG A 106 -9.02 10.55 7.05
N ARG A 107 -9.73 9.42 6.95
CA ARG A 107 -11.14 9.30 7.37
C ARG A 107 -11.25 9.15 8.89
N GLN A 108 -10.80 10.13 9.65
CA GLN A 108 -11.28 10.26 11.02
C GLN A 108 -12.47 11.23 10.94
N GLU A 109 -13.68 10.68 11.01
CA GLU A 109 -14.89 11.41 11.38
C GLU A 109 -15.39 12.48 10.40
N GLU A 110 -15.90 12.09 9.23
CA GLU A 110 -17.06 12.73 8.57
C GLU A 110 -17.34 12.05 7.22
N ASP A 111 -18.60 12.01 6.83
CA ASP A 111 -19.16 11.20 5.76
C ASP A 111 -18.57 11.52 4.37
N GLY A 112 -17.78 10.58 3.83
CA GLY A 112 -17.36 10.58 2.41
C GLY A 112 -15.86 10.79 2.16
N CYS A 113 -15.39 10.40 0.97
CA CYS A 113 -14.15 10.99 0.45
C CYS A 113 -14.50 12.44 0.07
N PRO A 114 -13.61 13.43 0.33
CA PRO A 114 -13.88 14.78 -0.15
C PRO A 114 -14.18 14.69 -1.64
N GLU A 115 -15.31 15.27 -2.06
CA GLU A 115 -15.49 15.62 -3.46
C GLU A 115 -14.26 16.42 -3.83
N VAL A 116 -13.60 15.99 -4.90
CA VAL A 116 -12.32 16.54 -5.32
C VAL A 116 -12.55 18.02 -5.57
N ASP A 117 -12.10 18.90 -4.67
CA ASP A 117 -11.96 20.30 -5.03
C ASP A 117 -10.91 20.32 -6.13
N ASP A 118 -11.37 20.60 -7.36
CA ASP A 118 -10.53 20.80 -8.52
C ASP A 118 -9.39 21.76 -8.16
N PRO A 119 -8.12 21.42 -8.43
CA PRO A 119 -7.04 22.38 -8.29
C PRO A 119 -7.09 23.35 -9.47
N GLU A 120 -8.00 24.32 -9.41
CA GLU A 120 -7.78 25.62 -10.03
C GLU A 120 -7.22 26.56 -8.96
N GLU A 121 -5.88 26.64 -8.85
CA GLU A 121 -5.09 27.88 -8.66
C GLU A 121 -3.64 27.66 -9.10
#